data_AF-A0AAN8FDB5-F1
#
_entry.id   AF-A0AAN8FDB5-F1
#
_cell.length_a   1.000
_cell.length_b   1.000
_cell.length_c   1.000
_cell.angle_alpha   90.00
_cell.angle_beta   90.00
_cell.angle_gamma   90.00
#
_symmetry.space_group_name_H-M   'P 1'
#
loop_
_entity.id
_entity.type
_entity.pdbx_description
1 polymer ?
#
loop_
_entity_poly.entity_id
_entity_poly.type
_entity_poly.pdbx_seq_one_letter_code
_entity_poly.pdbx_strand_id
1 'polypeptide(L)'
;MVLHASHSAKPSKSEQEKLIQLANDTHALHGRMAITEDTDELHIVYQVFQLCLSALKKWSTTIDVLFGTPKFKTMQQWIEIRRHTWS
;
A
#
# COMPACT_ATOMS: atom_id res chain seq x y z
N MET A 1 16.22 -27.33 2.84
CA MET A 1 15.20 -26.99 1.83
C MET A 1 14.16 -26.12 2.52
N VAL A 2 14.11 -24.82 2.23
CA VAL A 2 13.19 -23.89 2.93
C VAL A 2 11.81 -24.03 2.30
N LEU A 3 10.83 -24.52 3.07
CA LEU A 3 9.47 -24.79 2.59
C LEU A 3 8.70 -23.45 2.50
N HIS A 4 8.88 -22.71 1.40
CA HIS A 4 8.26 -21.41 1.17
C HIS A 4 6.75 -21.44 0.90
N ALA A 5 6.12 -22.63 0.86
CA ALA A 5 4.71 -22.83 0.51
C ALA A 5 3.97 -23.71 1.52
N SER A 6 4.27 -23.56 2.82
CA SER A 6 3.68 -24.35 3.91
C SER A 6 2.28 -23.87 4.31
N HIS A 7 1.43 -23.46 3.35
CA HIS A 7 0.07 -23.01 3.65
C HIS A 7 -0.93 -24.17 3.53
N SER A 8 -1.77 -24.34 4.55
CA SER A 8 -2.70 -25.47 4.70
C SER A 8 -3.80 -25.54 3.64
N ALA A 9 -4.03 -24.47 2.88
CA ALA A 9 -5.03 -24.41 1.83
C ALA A 9 -4.41 -23.75 0.58
N LYS A 10 -4.62 -24.39 -0.57
CA LYS A 10 -4.21 -23.86 -1.86
C LYS A 10 -5.16 -22.69 -2.22
N PRO A 11 -4.65 -21.50 -2.57
CA PRO A 11 -5.50 -20.38 -2.97
C PRO A 11 -6.32 -20.75 -4.20
N SER A 12 -7.52 -20.19 -4.29
CA SER A 12 -8.32 -20.25 -5.50
C SER A 12 -7.61 -19.55 -6.67
N LYS A 13 -8.05 -19.83 -7.90
CA LYS A 13 -7.46 -19.20 -9.09
C LYS A 13 -7.50 -17.67 -9.03
N SER A 14 -8.62 -17.09 -8.56
CA SER A 14 -8.78 -15.65 -8.44
C SER A 14 -7.89 -15.04 -7.34
N GLU A 15 -7.68 -15.74 -6.23
CA GLU A 15 -6.73 -15.33 -5.19
C GLU A 15 -5.29 -15.41 -5.71
N GLN A 16 -4.96 -16.46 -6.47
CA GLN A 16 -3.65 -16.60 -7.09
C GLN A 16 -3.35 -15.47 -8.07
N GLU A 17 -4.31 -15.09 -8.93
CA GLU A 17 -4.16 -13.94 -9.83
C GLU A 17 -3.93 -12.62 -9.07
N LYS A 18 -4.66 -12.40 -7.97
CA LYS A 18 -4.45 -11.23 -7.10
C LYS A 18 -3.08 -11.24 -6.42
N LEU A 19 -2.61 -12.40 -5.97
CA LEU A 19 -1.27 -12.55 -5.37
C LEU A 19 -0.15 -12.30 -6.40
N ILE A 20 -0.34 -12.76 -7.65
CA ILE A 20 0.58 -12.47 -8.75
C ILE A 20 0.62 -10.97 -9.02
N GLN A 21 -0.55 -10.32 -9.09
CA GLN A 21 -0.61 -8.87 -9.30
C GLN A 21 0.10 -8.13 -8.17
N LEU A 22 -0.16 -8.50 -6.91
CA LEU A 22 0.50 -7.91 -5.76
C LEU A 22 2.02 -8.10 -5.81
N ALA A 23 2.51 -9.25 -6.28
CA ALA A 23 3.94 -9.50 -6.46
C ALA A 23 4.56 -8.59 -7.54
N ASN A 24 3.87 -8.41 -8.67
CA ASN A 24 4.30 -7.49 -9.73
C ASN A 24 4.32 -6.04 -9.24
N ASP A 25 3.30 -5.62 -8.51
CA ASP A 25 3.21 -4.26 -7.94
C ASP A 25 4.32 -4.03 -6.91
N THR A 26 4.62 -5.04 -6.09
CA THR A 26 5.73 -4.99 -5.11
C THR A 26 7.08 -4.85 -5.81
N HIS A 27 7.28 -5.55 -6.94
CA HIS A 27 8.49 -5.40 -7.74
C HIS A 27 8.60 -3.99 -8.37
N ALA A 28 7.50 -3.45 -8.89
CA ALA A 28 7.46 -2.09 -9.42
C ALA A 28 7.75 -1.04 -8.34
N LEU A 29 7.21 -1.21 -7.13
CA LEU A 29 7.51 -0.35 -5.97
C LEU A 29 9.00 -0.37 -5.62
N HIS A 30 9.64 -1.53 -5.64
CA HIS A 30 11.08 -1.64 -5.43
C HIS A 30 11.88 -0.87 -6.50
N GLY A 31 11.46 -0.96 -7.76
CA GLY A 31 12.05 -0.15 -8.84
C GLY A 31 11.88 1.36 -8.62
N ARG A 32 10.70 1.79 -8.15
CA ARG A 32 10.44 3.20 -7.80
C ARG A 32 11.34 3.71 -6.67
N MET A 33 11.52 2.92 -5.61
CA MET A 33 12.40 3.31 -4.51
C MET A 33 13.84 3.64 -4.96
N ALA A 34 14.32 2.99 -6.02
CA ALA A 34 15.67 3.22 -6.54
C ALA A 34 15.83 4.56 -7.27
N ILE A 35 14.73 5.18 -7.71
CA ILE A 35 14.72 6.42 -8.49
C ILE A 35 14.06 7.60 -7.74
N THR A 36 13.44 7.36 -6.59
CA THR A 36 12.80 8.40 -5.79
C THR A 36 13.87 9.22 -5.05
N GLU A 37 14.00 10.50 -5.40
CA GLU A 37 14.93 11.43 -4.77
C GLU A 37 14.32 12.14 -3.55
N ASP A 38 13.01 12.42 -3.59
CA ASP A 38 12.29 13.07 -2.51
C ASP A 38 12.23 12.14 -1.29
N THR A 39 12.72 12.61 -0.14
CA THR A 39 12.86 11.79 1.06
C THR A 39 11.51 11.43 1.69
N ASP A 40 10.52 12.31 1.58
CA ASP A 40 9.18 12.06 2.11
C ASP A 40 8.44 11.06 1.22
N GLU A 41 8.53 11.21 -0.10
CA GLU A 41 8.02 10.23 -1.07
C GLU A 41 8.70 8.87 -0.86
N LEU A 42 10.02 8.83 -0.69
CA LEU A 42 10.76 7.59 -0.48
C LEU A 42 10.28 6.85 0.77
N HIS A 43 10.03 7.57 1.87
CA HIS A 43 9.47 6.98 3.08
C HIS A 43 8.08 6.38 2.84
N ILE A 44 7.21 7.09 2.11
CA ILE A 44 5.87 6.60 1.77
C ILE A 44 5.95 5.35 0.89
N VAL A 45 6.76 5.38 -0.18
CA VAL A 45 6.94 4.24 -1.10
C VAL A 45 7.49 3.03 -0.33
N TYR A 46 8.47 3.24 0.56
CA TYR A 46 9.03 2.17 1.39
C TYR A 46 7.97 1.57 2.32
N GLN A 47 7.14 2.39 2.97
CA GLN A 47 6.07 1.91 3.84
C GLN A 47 5.05 1.06 3.07
N VAL A 48 4.64 1.50 1.88
CA VAL A 48 3.74 0.72 1.01
C VAL A 48 4.39 -0.59 0.57
N PHE A 49 5.68 -0.56 0.20
CA PHE A 49 6.44 -1.76 -0.17
C PHE A 49 6.47 -2.79 0.97
N GLN A 50 6.71 -2.36 2.21
CA GLN A 50 6.70 -3.26 3.39
C GLN A 50 5.32 -3.88 3.63
N LEU A 51 4.24 -3.12 3.43
CA LEU A 51 2.87 -3.62 3.56
C LEU A 51 2.57 -4.71 2.52
N CYS A 52 2.91 -4.46 1.25
CA CYS A 52 2.73 -5.44 0.19
C CYS A 52 3.58 -6.72 0.42
N LEU A 53 4.83 -6.57 0.85
CA LEU A 53 5.68 -7.71 1.23
C LEU A 53 5.09 -8.50 2.40
N SER A 54 4.55 -7.82 3.42
CA SER A 54 3.91 -8.51 4.55
C SER A 54 2.67 -9.28 4.10
N ALA A 55 1.88 -8.75 3.16
CA ALA A 55 0.71 -9.42 2.62
C ALA A 55 1.11 -10.66 1.79
N LEU A 56 2.13 -10.54 0.94
CA LEU A 56 2.68 -11.66 0.16
C LEU A 56 3.23 -12.78 1.06
N LYS A 57 3.95 -12.44 2.14
CA LYS A 57 4.43 -13.43 3.14
C LYS A 57 3.29 -14.21 3.80
N LYS A 58 2.09 -13.61 3.88
CA LYS A 58 0.89 -14.20 4.48
C LYS A 58 -0.04 -14.83 3.45
N TRP A 59 0.26 -14.75 2.15
CA TRP A 59 -0.64 -15.10 1.06
C TRP A 59 -2.00 -14.39 1.17
N SER A 60 -1.98 -13.16 1.69
CA SER A 60 -3.16 -12.32 1.85
C SER A 60 -3.28 -11.35 0.68
N THR A 61 -4.51 -11.11 0.25
CA THR A 61 -4.85 -10.02 -0.68
C THR A 61 -5.38 -8.79 0.05
N THR A 62 -5.58 -8.90 1.35
CA THR A 62 -5.97 -7.80 2.24
C THR A 62 -4.72 -7.16 2.83
N ILE A 63 -4.61 -5.84 2.67
CA ILE A 63 -3.56 -5.02 3.25
C ILE A 63 -4.19 -4.12 4.31
N ASP A 64 -3.93 -4.43 5.58
CA ASP A 64 -4.38 -3.59 6.68
C ASP A 64 -3.44 -2.40 6.83
N VAL A 65 -3.96 -1.20 6.56
CA VAL A 65 -3.20 0.04 6.58
C VAL A 65 -3.43 0.74 7.92
N LEU A 66 -2.37 0.91 8.73
CA LEU A 66 -2.44 1.55 10.05
C LEU A 66 -2.57 3.09 10.00
N PHE A 67 -2.60 3.70 8.82
CA PHE A 67 -2.62 5.16 8.64
C PHE A 67 -3.96 5.83 8.99
N GLY A 68 -4.94 5.06 9.49
CA GLY A 68 -6.31 5.52 9.60
C GLY A 68 -6.92 5.78 8.22
N THR A 69 -8.24 5.86 8.15
CA THR A 69 -8.89 6.36 6.94
C THR A 69 -8.56 7.85 6.78
N PRO A 70 -7.98 8.28 5.66
CA PRO A 70 -7.66 9.70 5.46
C PRO A 70 -8.96 10.51 5.53
N LYS A 71 -9.05 11.40 6.52
CA LYS A 71 -10.13 12.39 6.61
C LYS A 71 -9.79 13.56 5.70
N PHE A 72 -9.87 13.33 4.39
CA PHE A 72 -9.72 14.41 3.43
C PHE A 72 -10.80 15.47 3.69
N LYS A 73 -10.36 16.73 3.81
CA LYS A 73 -11.32 17.82 3.94
C LYS A 73 -12.11 17.94 2.64
N THR A 74 -13.42 18.06 2.74
CA THR A 74 -14.25 18.32 1.56
C THR A 74 -13.96 19.73 1.04
N MET A 75 -14.23 19.98 -0.24
CA MET A 75 -14.09 21.32 -0.82
C MET A 75 -14.90 22.38 -0.06
N GLN A 76 -16.03 21.99 0.52
CA GLN A 76 -16.87 22.84 1.37
C GLN A 76 -16.12 23.28 2.65
N GLN A 77 -15.38 22.36 3.29
CA GLN A 77 -14.56 22.70 4.47
C GLN A 77 -13.41 23.64 4.12
N TRP A 78 -12.86 23.58 2.91
CA TRP A 78 -11.85 24.54 2.43
C TRP A 78 -12.43 25.94 2.19
N ILE A 79 -13.64 26.02 1.64
CA ILE A 79 -14.35 27.29 1.42
C ILE A 79 -14.69 27.95 2.76
N GLU A 80 -15.15 27.17 3.75
CA GLU A 80 -15.44 27.64 5.10
C GLU A 80 -14.18 28.23 5.77
N ILE A 81 -13.05 27.52 5.73
CA ILE A 81 -11.78 28.00 6.31
C ILE A 81 -11.34 29.32 5.68
N ARG A 82 -11.41 29.46 4.35
CA ARG A 82 -11.08 30.72 3.67
C ARG A 82 -12.00 31.86 4.09
N ARG A 83 -13.28 31.59 4.33
CA ARG A 83 -14.26 32.62 4.73
C ARG A 83 -13.93 33.21 6.10
N HIS A 84 -13.44 32.39 7.04
CA HIS A 84 -13.10 32.80 8.42
C HIS A 84 -11.66 33.31 8.59
N THR A 85 -10.79 33.18 7.58
CA THR A 85 -9.40 33.67 7.65
C THR A 85 -9.20 35.05 7.04
N TRP A 86 -10.16 35.55 6.27
CA TRP A 86 -10.12 36.86 5.59
C TRP A 86 -11.31 37.76 5.97
N SER A 87 -11.80 37.60 7.21
CA SER A 87 -12.80 38.46 7.86
C SER A 87 -12.17 39.17 9.05
#